data_AF-A0A8U0HZR5-F1
#
_entry.id   AF-A0A8U0HZR5-F1
#
_cell.length_a   1.000
_cell.length_b   1.000
_cell.length_c   1.000
_cell.angle_alpha   90.00
_cell.angle_beta   90.00
_cell.angle_gamma   90.00
#
_symmetry.space_group_name_H-M   'P 1'
#
loop_
_entity.id
_entity.type
_entity.pdbx_description
1 polymer ?
#
loop_
_entity_poly.entity_id
_entity_poly.type
_entity_poly.pdbx_seq_one_letter_code
_entity_poly.pdbx_strand_id
1 'polypeptide(L)'
;MELREVAIFTDDVRTTAKFYERVVGEPVVAEESMALFDVEGVDVLVHETYEPAAGDLPCEDHYTFAVGDVDDAFARLSQQDLSVYREPADYDWGRSAYFRDDDGRLVEITSE
;
A
#
# COMPACT_ATOMS: atom_id res chain seq x y z
N MET A 1 2.20 -14.23 -6.22
CA MET A 1 1.56 -13.34 -5.24
C MET A 1 2.50 -13.28 -4.06
N GLU A 2 3.07 -12.11 -3.85
CA GLU A 2 4.19 -11.88 -2.96
C GLU A 2 3.93 -10.55 -2.24
N LEU A 3 4.36 -10.41 -0.98
CA LEU A 3 4.25 -9.12 -0.30
C LEU A 3 5.15 -8.12 -1.00
N ARG A 4 4.59 -6.97 -1.37
CA ARG A 4 5.28 -5.94 -2.15
C ARG A 4 5.55 -4.69 -1.33
N GLU A 5 4.57 -4.26 -0.56
CA GLU A 5 4.65 -3.03 0.22
C GLU A 5 3.86 -3.13 1.53
N VAL A 6 4.34 -2.42 2.55
CA VAL A 6 3.61 -2.03 3.74
C VAL A 6 3.56 -0.50 3.77
N ALA A 7 2.37 0.06 3.59
CA ALA A 7 2.15 1.50 3.63
C ALA A 7 1.73 1.94 5.04
N ILE A 8 2.33 3.04 5.50
CA ILE A 8 2.18 3.59 6.84
C ILE A 8 1.91 5.08 6.73
N PHE A 9 0.70 5.49 7.08
CA PHE A 9 0.30 6.89 7.07
C PHE A 9 0.53 7.55 8.43
N THR A 10 1.09 8.75 8.42
CA THR A 10 1.45 9.46 9.64
C THR A 10 1.40 10.98 9.49
N ASP A 11 1.04 11.70 10.56
CA ASP A 11 1.13 13.16 10.61
C ASP A 11 2.57 13.67 10.83
N ASP A 12 3.54 12.78 11.10
CA ASP A 12 4.96 13.12 11.32
C ASP A 12 5.88 12.13 10.62
N VAL A 13 6.00 12.30 9.29
CA VAL A 13 6.88 11.50 8.43
C VAL A 13 8.31 11.50 8.94
N ARG A 14 8.81 12.65 9.41
CA ARG A 14 10.19 12.78 9.87
C ARG A 14 10.48 11.90 11.08
N THR A 15 9.60 11.90 12.08
CA THR A 15 9.79 11.09 13.29
C THR A 15 9.60 9.61 12.99
N THR A 16 8.60 9.25 12.19
CA THR A 16 8.31 7.87 11.80
C THR A 16 9.42 7.29 10.91
N ALA A 17 9.89 8.01 9.90
CA ALA A 17 11.01 7.59 9.05
C ALA A 17 12.27 7.35 9.87
N LYS A 18 12.61 8.22 10.83
CA LYS A 18 13.75 7.98 11.74
C LYS A 18 13.63 6.73 12.59
N PHE A 19 12.41 6.26 12.88
CA PHE A 19 12.24 4.96 13.52
C PHE A 19 12.68 3.85 12.59
N TYR A 20 12.14 3.82 11.37
CA TYR A 20 12.52 2.81 10.38
C TYR A 20 13.99 2.88 10.03
N GLU A 21 14.57 4.08 9.88
CA GLU A 21 16.01 4.29 9.65
C GLU A 21 16.89 3.56 10.68
N ARG A 22 16.49 3.60 11.96
CA ARG A 22 17.21 2.90 13.05
C ARG A 22 17.03 1.38 13.01
N VAL A 23 15.95 0.89 12.40
CA VAL A 23 15.61 -0.54 12.35
C VAL A 23 16.18 -1.19 11.10
N VAL A 24 16.05 -0.54 9.93
CA VAL A 24 16.34 -1.12 8.61
C VAL A 24 17.54 -0.47 7.92
N GLY A 25 17.89 0.77 8.26
CA GLY A 25 18.94 1.56 7.60
C GLY A 25 18.39 2.74 6.81
N GLU A 26 19.26 3.45 6.09
CA GLU A 26 18.89 4.65 5.33
C GLU A 26 17.76 4.36 4.31
N PRO A 27 16.78 5.28 4.15
CA PRO A 27 15.74 5.14 3.15
C PRO A 27 16.30 5.23 1.72
N VAL A 28 15.65 4.53 0.79
CA VAL A 28 15.94 4.63 -0.65
C VAL A 28 15.35 5.91 -1.26
N VAL A 29 14.27 6.43 -0.67
CA VAL A 29 13.66 7.72 -1.00
C VAL A 29 13.37 8.47 0.30
N ALA A 30 13.75 9.74 0.37
CA ALA A 30 13.45 10.62 1.49
C ALA A 30 13.01 11.99 0.99
N GLU A 31 11.73 12.30 1.20
CA GLU A 31 11.09 13.57 0.86
C GLU A 31 10.40 14.16 2.10
N GLU A 32 9.82 15.35 1.97
CA GLU A 32 9.11 16.00 3.09
C GLU A 32 7.85 15.22 3.49
N SER A 33 7.10 14.75 2.50
CA SER A 33 5.81 14.05 2.69
C SER A 33 5.94 12.53 2.65
N MET A 34 7.10 11.96 2.38
CA MET A 34 7.27 10.51 2.38
C MET A 34 8.70 10.03 2.59
N ALA A 35 8.85 8.78 3.04
CA ALA A 35 10.10 8.03 3.00
C ALA A 35 9.82 6.58 2.58
N LEU A 36 10.70 6.00 1.77
CA LEU A 36 10.61 4.62 1.31
C LEU A 36 11.84 3.85 1.76
N PHE A 37 11.65 2.67 2.33
CA PHE A 37 12.71 1.75 2.71
C PHE A 37 12.56 0.43 1.96
N ASP A 38 13.65 -0.09 1.41
CA ASP A 38 13.70 -1.45 0.89
C ASP A 38 14.10 -2.40 2.02
N VAL A 39 13.24 -3.36 2.35
CA VAL A 39 13.47 -4.38 3.37
C VAL A 39 13.42 -5.74 2.69
N GLU A 40 14.58 -6.17 2.18
CA GLU A 40 14.73 -7.45 1.46
C GLU A 40 13.75 -7.61 0.28
N GLY A 41 13.48 -6.53 -0.47
CA GLY A 41 12.55 -6.52 -1.61
C GLY A 41 11.10 -6.18 -1.26
N VAL A 42 10.80 -5.92 0.02
CA VAL A 42 9.51 -5.38 0.46
C VAL A 42 9.66 -3.91 0.76
N ASP A 43 8.85 -3.07 0.12
CA ASP A 43 8.82 -1.65 0.38
C ASP A 43 8.12 -1.36 1.71
N VAL A 44 8.72 -0.52 2.55
CA VAL A 44 8.05 0.10 3.68
C VAL A 44 7.91 1.57 3.36
N LEU A 45 6.70 1.96 2.97
CA LEU A 45 6.35 3.33 2.64
C LEU A 45 5.83 4.04 3.89
N VAL A 46 6.51 5.09 4.31
CA VAL A 46 6.00 6.07 5.28
C VAL A 46 5.49 7.26 4.50
N HIS A 47 4.20 7.55 4.57
CA HIS A 47 3.57 8.64 3.82
C HIS A 47 2.82 9.60 4.75
N GLU A 48 2.80 10.88 4.41
CA GLU A 48 2.04 11.89 5.13
C GLU A 48 0.53 11.59 5.04
N THR A 49 -0.17 11.74 6.15
CA THR A 49 -1.63 11.70 6.18
C THR A 49 -2.24 12.83 5.35
N TYR A 50 -3.34 12.54 4.66
CA TYR A 50 -4.12 13.55 3.95
C TYR A 50 -5.62 13.28 4.12
N GLU A 51 -6.43 14.32 3.92
CA GLU A 51 -7.88 14.17 3.83
C GLU A 51 -8.25 13.72 2.40
N PRO A 52 -8.68 12.47 2.19
CA PRO A 52 -9.00 11.98 0.85
C PRO A 52 -10.22 12.73 0.29
N ALA A 53 -10.14 13.13 -0.98
CA ALA A 53 -11.29 13.70 -1.65
C ALA A 53 -12.33 12.60 -1.96
N ALA A 54 -13.54 13.02 -2.35
CA ALA A 54 -14.59 12.07 -2.71
C ALA A 54 -14.16 11.23 -3.93
N GLY A 55 -13.99 9.93 -3.72
CA GLY A 55 -13.56 8.97 -4.74
C GLY A 55 -12.08 8.58 -4.66
N ASP A 56 -11.29 9.25 -3.81
CA ASP A 56 -9.90 8.88 -3.57
C ASP A 56 -9.81 7.60 -2.72
N LEU A 57 -8.62 6.99 -2.72
CA LEU A 57 -8.31 5.92 -1.79
C LEU A 57 -8.24 6.46 -0.36
N PRO A 58 -8.62 5.63 0.63
CA PRO A 58 -8.54 6.01 2.02
C PRO A 58 -7.08 6.16 2.42
N CYS A 59 -6.80 7.21 3.20
CA CYS A 59 -5.49 7.47 3.77
C CYS A 59 -5.31 6.59 5.04
N GLU A 60 -5.10 5.30 4.82
CA GLU A 60 -5.01 4.29 5.88
C GLU A 60 -3.84 3.33 5.62
N ASP A 61 -3.21 2.86 6.69
CA ASP A 61 -2.18 1.82 6.62
C ASP A 61 -2.71 0.58 5.90
N HIS A 62 -1.88 0.01 5.02
CA HIS A 62 -2.29 -1.14 4.22
C HIS A 62 -1.11 -2.01 3.80
N TYR A 63 -1.47 -3.21 3.33
CA TYR A 63 -0.53 -4.17 2.78
C TYR A 63 -0.82 -4.36 1.30
N THR A 64 0.23 -4.47 0.51
CA THR A 64 0.12 -4.63 -0.93
C THR A 64 0.79 -5.92 -1.37
N PHE A 65 0.07 -6.69 -2.19
CA PHE A 65 0.59 -7.92 -2.79
C PHE A 65 0.78 -7.73 -4.30
N ALA A 66 1.99 -8.01 -4.79
CA ALA A 66 2.26 -8.03 -6.22
C ALA A 66 1.66 -9.28 -6.87
N VAL A 67 1.07 -9.09 -8.05
CA VAL A 67 0.50 -10.15 -8.89
C VAL A 67 0.88 -9.92 -10.36
N GLY A 68 1.01 -11.01 -11.11
CA GLY A 68 1.37 -10.91 -12.54
C GLY A 68 0.30 -10.23 -13.40
N ASP A 69 -0.98 -10.34 -13.04
CA ASP A 69 -2.10 -9.64 -13.68
C ASP A 69 -3.19 -9.35 -12.65
N VAL A 70 -3.55 -8.08 -12.48
CA VAL A 70 -4.51 -7.61 -11.47
C VAL A 70 -5.93 -8.00 -11.81
N ASP A 71 -6.33 -7.98 -13.08
CA ASP A 71 -7.70 -8.30 -13.48
C ASP A 71 -7.97 -9.80 -13.31
N ASP A 72 -7.03 -10.65 -13.70
CA ASP A 72 -7.12 -12.10 -13.51
C ASP A 72 -7.11 -12.47 -12.01
N ALA A 73 -6.24 -11.82 -11.22
CA ALA A 73 -6.19 -12.03 -9.78
C ALA A 73 -7.48 -11.58 -9.10
N PHE A 74 -8.00 -10.40 -9.46
CA PHE A 74 -9.27 -9.88 -8.96
C PHE A 74 -10.43 -10.80 -9.33
N ALA A 75 -10.54 -11.24 -10.59
CA ALA A 75 -11.61 -12.13 -11.03
C ALA A 75 -11.62 -13.46 -10.26
N ARG A 76 -10.44 -14.00 -9.90
CA ARG A 76 -10.31 -15.19 -9.07
C ARG A 76 -10.66 -14.92 -7.60
N LEU A 77 -10.25 -13.78 -7.05
CA LEU A 77 -10.51 -13.41 -5.66
C LEU A 77 -11.97 -13.05 -5.41
N SER A 78 -12.61 -12.35 -6.35
CA SER A 78 -14.03 -11.98 -6.28
C SER A 78 -15.01 -13.15 -6.42
N GLN A 79 -14.52 -14.35 -6.73
CA GLN A 79 -15.30 -15.60 -6.62
C GLN A 79 -15.36 -16.11 -5.17
N GLN A 80 -14.57 -15.54 -4.27
CA GLN A 80 -14.59 -15.79 -2.84
C GLN A 80 -15.45 -14.72 -2.15
N ASP A 81 -15.86 -14.99 -0.92
CA ASP A 81 -16.67 -14.06 -0.10
C ASP A 81 -15.78 -12.97 0.53
N LEU A 82 -15.03 -12.24 -0.31
CA LEU A 82 -14.14 -11.16 0.10
C LEU A 82 -14.83 -9.81 -0.06
N SER A 83 -14.58 -8.90 0.89
CA SER A 83 -15.10 -7.54 0.83
C SER A 83 -14.31 -6.71 -0.19
N VAL A 84 -14.89 -6.49 -1.37
CA VAL A 84 -14.31 -5.60 -2.38
C VAL A 84 -14.50 -4.14 -1.94
N TYR A 85 -13.39 -3.42 -1.80
CA TYR A 85 -13.39 -1.98 -1.52
C TYR A 85 -13.37 -1.16 -2.82
N ARG A 86 -12.47 -1.53 -3.75
CA ARG A 86 -12.34 -0.87 -5.05
C ARG A 86 -11.94 -1.87 -6.13
N GLU A 87 -12.70 -1.86 -7.22
CA GLU A 87 -12.42 -2.65 -8.41
C GLU A 87 -11.11 -2.20 -9.09
N PRO A 88 -10.52 -3.05 -9.96
CA PRO A 88 -9.29 -2.71 -10.68
C PRO A 88 -9.36 -1.36 -11.41
N ALA A 89 -8.38 -0.50 -11.13
CA ALA A 89 -8.23 0.81 -11.75
C ALA A 89 -6.73 1.14 -11.94
N ASP A 90 -6.46 2.13 -12.78
CA ASP A 90 -5.10 2.62 -13.02
C ASP A 90 -4.81 3.82 -12.10
N TYR A 91 -3.63 3.80 -11.49
CA TYR A 91 -3.07 4.82 -10.59
C TYR A 91 -1.66 5.21 -11.03
N ASP A 92 -1.08 6.20 -10.38
CA ASP A 92 0.29 6.67 -10.68
C ASP A 92 1.36 5.59 -10.41
N TRP A 93 1.09 4.63 -9.53
CA TRP A 93 1.97 3.49 -9.25
C TRP A 93 1.66 2.23 -10.07
N GLY A 94 0.58 2.23 -10.86
CA GLY A 94 0.20 1.10 -11.70
C GLY A 94 -1.26 0.70 -11.57
N ARG A 95 -1.59 -0.49 -12.06
CA ARG A 95 -2.94 -1.03 -11.98
C ARG A 95 -3.11 -1.71 -10.63
N SER A 96 -4.19 -1.39 -9.91
CA SER A 96 -4.43 -1.92 -8.57
C SER A 96 -5.91 -2.14 -8.27
N ALA A 97 -6.19 -3.04 -7.33
CA ALA A 97 -7.51 -3.27 -6.76
C ALA A 97 -7.41 -3.42 -5.23
N TYR A 98 -8.50 -3.08 -4.52
CA TYR A 98 -8.50 -3.00 -3.07
C TYR A 98 -9.63 -3.80 -2.44
N PHE A 99 -9.33 -4.43 -1.32
CA PHE A 99 -10.23 -5.21 -0.49
C PHE A 99 -10.20 -4.72 0.96
N ARG A 100 -11.16 -5.17 1.75
CA ARG A 100 -11.12 -5.10 3.22
C ARG A 100 -11.03 -6.52 3.79
N ASP A 101 -10.14 -6.71 4.75
CA ASP A 101 -10.16 -7.92 5.57
C ASP A 101 -11.33 -7.88 6.59
N ASP A 102 -11.53 -8.96 7.33
CA ASP A 102 -12.64 -9.08 8.30
C ASP A 102 -12.54 -8.08 9.48
N ASP A 103 -11.35 -7.55 9.75
CA ASP A 103 -11.11 -6.50 10.75
C ASP A 103 -11.20 -5.09 10.14
N GLY A 104 -11.45 -4.98 8.83
CA GLY A 104 -11.54 -3.73 8.10
C GLY A 104 -10.21 -3.14 7.66
N ARG A 105 -9.10 -3.88 7.66
CA ARG A 105 -7.82 -3.38 7.10
C ARG A 105 -7.88 -3.34 5.60
N LEU A 106 -7.29 -2.31 5.01
CA LEU A 106 -7.17 -2.19 3.57
C LEU A 106 -6.08 -3.13 3.06
N VAL A 107 -6.38 -3.84 1.97
CA VAL A 107 -5.44 -4.76 1.30
C VAL A 107 -5.46 -4.48 -0.18
N GLU A 108 -4.30 -4.22 -0.76
CA GLU A 108 -4.11 -3.97 -2.18
C GLU A 108 -3.55 -5.21 -2.88
N ILE A 109 -4.01 -5.42 -4.12
CA ILE A 109 -3.24 -6.17 -5.12
C ILE A 109 -2.82 -5.21 -6.23
N THR A 110 -1.57 -5.33 -6.67
CA THR A 110 -1.02 -4.46 -7.72
C THR A 110 -0.17 -5.27 -8.69
N SER A 111 0.05 -4.74 -9.89
CA SER A 111 0.97 -5.32 -10.86
C SER A 111 2.42 -5.30 -10.36
N GLU A 112 3.22 -6.32 -10.72
CA GLU A 112 4.67 -6.34 -10.50
C GLU A 112 5.41 -5.14 -11.12
#